data_AF-A0A2S8XYG2-F1
#
_entry.id   AF-A0A2S8XYG2-F1
#
_cell.length_a   1.000
_cell.length_b   1.000
_cell.length_c   1.000
_cell.angle_alpha   90.00
_cell.angle_beta   90.00
_cell.angle_gamma   90.00
#
_symmetry.space_group_name_H-M   'P 1'
#
loop_
_entity.id
_entity.type
_entity.pdbx_description
1 polymer ?
#
loop_
_entity_poly.entity_id
_entity_poly.type
_entity_poly.pdbx_seq_one_letter_code
_entity_poly.pdbx_strand_id
1 'polypeptide(L)'
;NTIAEFGAWLIYQLYRLDFGFFDLVDVEAFKAYSQYCVMQMASMSEDLYELYGRKKSGFTSIATEYKSFMEDILGESTKGMEASKRRNHLARHVNSGPERLLRYTPESKGMLLYLLTRHGVWDHLDYESHGDGFVLDIYSERKESVIWVLKSIQTVSEWRKVMCRMTRDGRVLAGKDGERVAVVESERHLERFLQEGISRDDDMYKAKAELVAIYQGLKSEIAWGYALAMNDTAYYQLNSASNFYYPDRCSFGPCKDQLVDYV
;
A
#
# COMPACT_ATOMS: atom_id res chain seq x y z
N ASN A 1 -3.45 -20.66 10.76
CA ASN A 1 -3.26 -19.22 10.51
C ASN A 1 -2.46 -19.03 9.24
N THR A 2 -3.05 -18.37 8.25
CA THR A 2 -2.41 -18.00 6.99
C THR A 2 -1.64 -16.68 7.14
N ILE A 3 -0.68 -16.41 6.24
CA ILE A 3 0.03 -15.12 6.20
C ILE A 3 -0.91 -13.93 5.95
N ALA A 4 -2.03 -14.18 5.28
CA ALA A 4 -3.08 -13.21 5.03
C ALA A 4 -3.83 -12.81 6.32
N GLU A 5 -4.12 -13.76 7.19
CA GLU A 5 -4.73 -13.51 8.51
C GLU A 5 -3.75 -12.77 9.43
N PHE A 6 -2.47 -13.14 9.41
CA PHE A 6 -1.44 -12.40 10.13
C PHE A 6 -1.35 -10.95 9.63
N GLY A 7 -1.38 -10.73 8.32
CA GLY A 7 -1.38 -9.40 7.73
C GLY A 7 -2.57 -8.56 8.15
N ALA A 8 -3.78 -9.11 8.04
CA ALA A 8 -4.99 -8.43 8.49
C ALA A 8 -4.91 -8.06 9.98
N TRP A 9 -4.44 -8.97 10.82
CA TRP A 9 -4.23 -8.71 12.24
C TRP A 9 -3.19 -7.60 12.48
N LEU A 10 -2.01 -7.69 11.85
CA LEU A 10 -0.92 -6.73 12.01
C LEU A 10 -1.36 -5.32 11.60
N ILE A 11 -1.97 -5.17 10.43
CA ILE A 11 -2.43 -3.86 9.97
C ILE A 11 -3.52 -3.30 10.87
N TYR A 12 -4.41 -4.15 11.39
CA TYR A 12 -5.40 -3.69 12.35
C TYR A 12 -4.77 -3.21 13.68
N GLN A 13 -3.70 -3.87 14.15
CA GLN A 13 -2.93 -3.39 15.31
C GLN A 13 -2.22 -2.07 15.01
N LEU A 14 -1.61 -1.92 13.83
CA LEU A 14 -1.01 -0.65 13.42
C LEU A 14 -2.04 0.46 13.35
N TYR A 15 -3.20 0.21 12.74
CA TYR A 15 -4.31 1.17 12.67
C TYR A 15 -4.75 1.62 14.07
N ARG A 16 -4.81 0.72 15.05
CA ARG A 16 -5.10 1.07 16.46
C ARG A 16 -4.13 2.09 17.04
N LEU A 17 -2.87 2.00 16.64
CA LEU A 17 -1.79 2.86 17.11
C LEU A 17 -1.61 4.09 16.22
N ASP A 18 -2.60 4.39 15.38
CA ASP A 18 -2.53 5.41 14.32
C ASP A 18 -1.25 5.26 13.48
N PHE A 19 -0.93 4.01 13.16
CA PHE A 19 0.25 3.53 12.44
C PHE A 19 1.59 3.90 13.09
N GLY A 20 1.62 4.23 14.39
CA GLY A 20 2.87 4.28 15.16
C GLY A 20 3.60 2.94 15.12
N PHE A 21 4.92 2.96 15.30
CA PHE A 21 5.71 1.72 15.36
C PHE A 21 5.23 0.86 16.53
N PHE A 22 5.10 -0.45 16.30
CA PHE A 22 4.60 -1.40 17.28
C PHE A 22 5.77 -2.14 17.90
N ASP A 23 6.18 -1.75 19.10
CA ASP A 23 7.39 -2.27 19.80
C ASP A 23 7.44 -3.81 19.94
N LEU A 24 6.30 -4.49 19.81
CA LEU A 24 6.20 -5.95 19.84
C LEU A 24 6.79 -6.63 18.59
N VAL A 25 6.91 -5.91 17.47
CA VAL A 25 7.39 -6.47 16.20
C VAL A 25 8.83 -6.02 15.97
N ASP A 26 9.73 -6.99 15.81
CA ASP A 26 11.12 -6.72 15.44
C ASP A 26 11.22 -5.95 14.12
N VAL A 27 12.11 -4.95 14.06
CA VAL A 27 12.25 -4.04 12.90
C VAL A 27 12.57 -4.81 11.61
N GLU A 28 13.44 -5.81 11.68
CA GLU A 28 13.81 -6.60 10.50
C GLU A 28 12.67 -7.53 10.08
N ALA A 29 11.91 -8.07 11.04
CA ALA A 29 10.70 -8.84 10.74
C ALA A 29 9.62 -7.97 10.07
N PHE A 30 9.40 -6.75 10.56
CA PHE A 30 8.47 -5.80 9.98
C PHE A 30 8.86 -5.41 8.55
N LYS A 31 10.15 -5.16 8.33
CA LYS A 31 10.71 -4.85 7.01
C LYS A 31 10.59 -6.03 6.05
N ALA A 32 10.93 -7.24 6.49
CA ALA A 32 10.80 -8.45 5.69
C ALA A 32 9.34 -8.70 5.30
N TYR A 33 8.40 -8.52 6.24
CA TYR A 33 6.97 -8.61 5.95
C TYR A 33 6.55 -7.57 4.90
N SER A 34 7.02 -6.34 5.03
CA SER A 34 6.69 -5.26 4.09
C SER A 34 7.20 -5.55 2.67
N GLN A 35 8.41 -6.10 2.55
CA GLN A 35 8.98 -6.55 1.28
C GLN A 35 8.23 -7.75 0.70
N TYR A 36 7.86 -8.71 1.56
CA TYR A 36 7.04 -9.85 1.19
C TYR A 36 5.70 -9.42 0.58
N CYS A 37 4.99 -8.46 1.18
CA CYS A 37 3.74 -7.94 0.62
C CYS A 37 3.90 -7.41 -0.81
N VAL A 38 4.98 -6.67 -1.08
CA VAL A 38 5.25 -6.12 -2.43
C VAL A 38 5.55 -7.25 -3.43
N MET A 39 6.40 -8.21 -3.05
CA MET A 39 6.69 -9.36 -3.92
C MET A 39 5.45 -10.20 -4.18
N GLN A 40 4.63 -10.44 -3.16
CA GLN A 40 3.39 -11.22 -3.28
C GLN A 40 2.37 -10.56 -4.21
N MET A 41 2.33 -9.23 -4.23
CA MET A 41 1.49 -8.49 -5.19
C MET A 41 2.00 -8.67 -6.63
N ALA A 42 3.31 -8.71 -6.81
CA ALA A 42 3.94 -8.81 -8.12
C ALA A 42 4.05 -10.24 -8.68
N SER A 43 4.15 -11.25 -7.81
CA SER A 43 4.32 -12.65 -8.19
C SER A 43 2.97 -13.35 -8.42
N MET A 44 2.81 -14.02 -9.56
CA MET A 44 1.66 -14.91 -9.84
C MET A 44 1.71 -16.25 -9.08
N SER A 45 2.77 -16.54 -8.33
CA SER A 45 2.85 -17.83 -7.62
C SER A 45 1.92 -17.83 -6.41
N GLU A 46 0.92 -18.69 -6.48
CA GLU A 46 0.17 -19.14 -5.32
C GLU A 46 1.18 -19.69 -4.30
N ASP A 47 1.26 -18.99 -3.16
CA ASP A 47 2.12 -19.26 -2.01
C ASP A 47 3.65 -19.13 -2.16
N LEU A 48 4.12 -17.88 -2.30
CA LEU A 48 5.47 -17.51 -1.84
C LEU A 48 5.72 -17.99 -0.40
N TYR A 49 4.69 -18.01 0.45
CA TYR A 49 4.77 -18.51 1.81
C TYR A 49 5.15 -20.00 1.87
N GLU A 50 4.55 -20.86 1.03
CA GLU A 50 4.98 -22.26 0.92
C GLU A 50 6.38 -22.39 0.34
N LEU A 51 6.75 -21.55 -0.64
CA LEU A 51 8.08 -21.53 -1.22
C LEU A 51 9.16 -21.24 -0.16
N TYR A 52 8.94 -20.24 0.69
CA TYR A 52 9.85 -19.87 1.78
C TYR A 52 9.81 -20.87 2.94
N GLY A 53 8.63 -21.39 3.29
CA GLY A 53 8.45 -22.42 4.31
C GLY A 53 9.19 -23.72 3.96
N ARG A 54 9.18 -24.13 2.69
CA ARG A 54 9.90 -25.32 2.19
C ARG A 54 11.41 -25.11 2.13
N LYS A 55 11.89 -23.89 1.84
CA LYS A 55 13.33 -23.58 1.73
C LYS A 55 14.06 -23.42 3.07
N LYS A 56 13.37 -23.44 4.23
CA LYS A 56 13.96 -23.11 5.56
C LYS A 56 14.81 -21.83 5.55
N SER A 57 14.48 -20.91 4.66
CA SER A 57 15.29 -19.73 4.40
C SER A 57 14.80 -18.60 5.30
N GLY A 58 15.64 -18.14 6.24
CA GLY A 58 15.30 -17.06 7.17
C GLY A 58 15.20 -15.68 6.50
N PHE A 59 15.03 -14.61 7.29
CA PHE A 59 14.85 -13.22 6.82
C PHE A 59 15.84 -12.74 5.74
N THR A 60 17.09 -13.22 5.78
CA THR A 60 18.14 -12.89 4.80
C THR A 60 17.78 -13.32 3.37
N SER A 61 16.97 -14.36 3.19
CA SER A 61 16.53 -14.77 1.84
C SER A 61 15.48 -13.81 1.28
N ILE A 62 14.54 -13.34 2.10
CA ILE A 62 13.51 -12.37 1.68
C ILE A 62 14.17 -11.08 1.20
N ALA A 63 15.14 -10.55 1.95
CA ALA A 63 15.84 -9.33 1.55
C ALA A 63 16.63 -9.49 0.23
N THR A 64 17.25 -10.66 0.03
CA THR A 64 18.03 -10.96 -1.19
C THR A 64 17.11 -11.15 -2.40
N GLU A 65 16.01 -11.89 -2.23
CA GLU A 65 15.01 -12.09 -3.27
C GLU A 65 14.29 -10.79 -3.61
N TYR A 66 13.97 -9.96 -2.61
CA TYR A 66 13.43 -8.62 -2.81
C TYR A 66 14.39 -7.75 -3.62
N LYS A 67 15.70 -7.80 -3.33
CA LYS A 67 16.68 -7.04 -4.11
C LYS A 67 16.68 -7.46 -5.58
N SER A 68 16.72 -8.76 -5.85
CA SER A 68 16.66 -9.30 -7.23
C SER A 68 15.36 -8.92 -7.92
N PHE A 69 14.23 -9.01 -7.20
CA PHE A 69 12.92 -8.59 -7.68
C PHE A 69 12.90 -7.11 -8.08
N MET A 70 13.50 -6.23 -7.26
CA MET A 70 13.59 -4.81 -7.56
C MET A 70 14.48 -4.53 -8.77
N GLU A 71 15.63 -5.20 -8.89
CA GLU A 71 16.53 -5.08 -10.05
C GLU A 71 15.80 -5.45 -11.35
N ASP A 72 14.97 -6.50 -11.29
CA ASP A 72 14.17 -6.96 -12.42
C ASP A 72 13.07 -5.97 -12.84
N ILE A 73 12.26 -5.48 -11.89
CA ILE A 73 11.17 -4.52 -12.21
C ILE A 73 11.71 -3.18 -12.66
N LEU A 74 12.84 -2.72 -12.09
CA LEU A 74 13.47 -1.46 -12.47
C LEU A 74 14.24 -1.57 -13.79
N GLY A 75 14.44 -2.78 -14.33
CA GLY A 75 15.19 -3.00 -15.57
C GLY A 75 16.69 -2.82 -15.40
N GLU A 76 17.21 -2.93 -14.17
CA GLU A 76 18.65 -2.88 -13.87
C GLU A 76 19.35 -4.17 -14.34
N SER A 77 18.61 -5.29 -14.37
CA SER A 77 19.08 -6.62 -14.76
C SER A 77 18.55 -7.11 -16.12
N THR A 78 17.58 -6.42 -16.74
CA THR A 78 16.84 -6.90 -17.92
C THR A 78 16.73 -5.86 -19.05
N LYS A 79 16.38 -6.29 -20.27
CA LYS A 79 16.14 -5.38 -21.41
C LYS A 79 14.93 -4.48 -21.09
N GLY A 80 15.00 -3.19 -21.44
CA GLY A 80 13.99 -2.21 -21.01
C GLY A 80 12.53 -2.50 -21.39
N MET A 81 12.27 -3.23 -22.48
CA MET A 81 10.92 -3.69 -22.85
C MET A 81 10.35 -4.72 -21.87
N GLU A 82 11.17 -5.65 -21.37
CA GLU A 82 10.73 -6.65 -20.39
C GLU A 82 10.44 -6.01 -19.03
N ALA A 83 11.20 -4.98 -18.67
CA ALA A 83 10.94 -4.19 -17.48
C ALA A 83 9.60 -3.43 -17.56
N SER A 84 9.24 -2.89 -18.75
CA SER A 84 7.93 -2.26 -19.00
C SER A 84 6.79 -3.26 -18.79
N LYS A 85 6.87 -4.43 -19.43
CA LYS A 85 5.88 -5.51 -19.26
C LYS A 85 5.70 -5.92 -17.81
N ARG A 86 6.79 -6.05 -17.05
CA ARG A 86 6.73 -6.39 -15.62
C ARG A 86 6.03 -5.32 -14.78
N ARG A 87 6.26 -4.03 -15.07
CA ARG A 87 5.54 -2.93 -14.41
C ARG A 87 4.05 -2.92 -14.77
N ASN A 88 3.71 -3.11 -16.04
CA ASN A 88 2.32 -3.21 -16.48
C ASN A 88 1.62 -4.44 -15.88
N HIS A 89 2.33 -5.57 -15.78
CA HIS A 89 1.83 -6.77 -15.11
C HIS A 89 1.56 -6.54 -13.62
N LEU A 90 2.49 -5.89 -12.90
CA LEU A 90 2.30 -5.49 -11.51
C LEU A 90 1.02 -4.64 -11.35
N ALA A 91 0.81 -3.66 -12.22
CA ALA A 91 -0.38 -2.80 -12.19
C ALA A 91 -1.68 -3.61 -12.35
N ARG A 92 -1.77 -4.48 -13.36
CA ARG A 92 -2.93 -5.36 -13.56
C ARG A 92 -3.20 -6.26 -12.35
N HIS A 93 -2.15 -6.74 -11.70
CA HIS A 93 -2.29 -7.55 -10.50
C HIS A 93 -2.85 -6.76 -9.31
N VAL A 94 -2.43 -5.50 -9.14
CA VAL A 94 -3.03 -4.58 -8.16
C VAL A 94 -4.51 -4.35 -8.49
N ASN A 95 -4.82 -4.05 -9.76
CA ASN A 95 -6.18 -3.75 -10.21
C ASN A 95 -7.13 -4.94 -10.07
N SER A 96 -6.63 -6.18 -10.20
CA SER A 96 -7.46 -7.39 -10.09
C SER A 96 -7.76 -7.83 -8.65
N GLY A 97 -7.11 -7.25 -7.63
CA GLY A 97 -7.35 -7.58 -6.22
C GLY A 97 -7.00 -6.44 -5.25
N PRO A 98 -7.60 -5.25 -5.41
CA PRO A 98 -7.23 -4.06 -4.64
C PRO A 98 -7.52 -4.21 -3.14
N GLU A 99 -8.47 -5.06 -2.73
CA GLU A 99 -8.79 -5.32 -1.32
C GLU A 99 -7.63 -5.92 -0.52
N ARG A 100 -6.66 -6.56 -1.21
CA ARG A 100 -5.44 -7.10 -0.58
C ARG A 100 -4.58 -5.99 0.03
N LEU A 101 -4.66 -4.78 -0.52
CA LEU A 101 -3.92 -3.61 -0.05
C LEU A 101 -4.32 -3.20 1.37
N LEU A 102 -5.53 -3.54 1.82
CA LEU A 102 -5.98 -3.30 3.20
C LEU A 102 -5.20 -4.13 4.23
N ARG A 103 -4.43 -5.12 3.80
CA ARG A 103 -3.59 -5.99 4.64
C ARG A 103 -2.12 -5.63 4.57
N TYR A 104 -1.77 -4.55 3.87
CA TYR A 104 -0.38 -4.15 3.63
C TYR A 104 0.05 -3.01 4.54
N THR A 105 1.33 -2.98 4.89
CA THR A 105 1.91 -1.93 5.74
C THR A 105 2.02 -0.61 4.96
N PRO A 106 2.10 0.53 5.67
CA PRO A 106 2.38 1.81 5.03
C PRO A 106 3.67 1.77 4.17
N GLU A 107 4.69 1.06 4.65
CA GLU A 107 5.96 0.78 3.96
C GLU A 107 5.71 0.05 2.63
N SER A 108 4.91 -1.02 2.63
CA SER A 108 4.58 -1.77 1.41
C SER A 108 3.84 -0.92 0.40
N LYS A 109 2.86 -0.13 0.85
CA LYS A 109 2.11 0.77 -0.02
C LYS A 109 3.03 1.84 -0.63
N GLY A 110 3.94 2.42 0.16
CA GLY A 110 4.94 3.36 -0.30
C GLY A 110 5.87 2.76 -1.37
N MET A 111 6.43 1.57 -1.10
CA MET A 111 7.26 0.83 -2.06
C MET A 111 6.49 0.50 -3.36
N LEU A 112 5.20 0.17 -3.25
CA LEU A 112 4.35 -0.12 -4.40
C LEU A 112 4.12 1.14 -5.24
N LEU A 113 3.79 2.28 -4.63
CA LEU A 113 3.69 3.57 -5.35
C LEU A 113 5.02 3.96 -6.01
N TYR A 114 6.14 3.72 -5.34
CA TYR A 114 7.46 3.90 -5.94
C TYR A 114 7.61 3.07 -7.22
N LEU A 115 7.27 1.78 -7.19
CA LEU A 115 7.38 0.90 -8.35
C LEU A 115 6.45 1.27 -9.50
N LEU A 116 5.18 1.56 -9.18
CA LEU A 116 4.14 1.86 -10.17
C LEU A 116 4.41 3.17 -10.93
N THR A 117 5.08 4.13 -10.29
CA THR A 117 5.39 5.45 -10.87
C THR A 117 6.73 5.49 -11.60
N ARG A 118 7.49 4.39 -11.61
CA ARG A 118 8.74 4.29 -12.37
C ARG A 118 8.45 3.98 -13.83
N HIS A 119 9.14 4.68 -14.71
CA HIS A 119 9.02 4.52 -16.16
C HIS A 119 10.32 4.99 -16.83
N GLY A 120 10.52 4.58 -18.08
CA GLY A 120 11.61 5.01 -18.94
C GLY A 120 11.17 5.00 -20.40
N VAL A 121 12.14 5.21 -21.31
CA VAL A 121 11.87 5.35 -22.76
C VAL A 121 11.07 4.17 -23.34
N TRP A 122 11.33 2.95 -22.87
CA TRP A 122 10.65 1.75 -23.34
C TRP A 122 9.18 1.68 -22.94
N ASP A 123 8.77 2.32 -21.84
CA ASP A 123 7.37 2.36 -21.43
C ASP A 123 6.50 3.21 -22.38
N HIS A 124 7.10 4.20 -23.06
CA HIS A 124 6.43 4.99 -24.10
C HIS A 124 6.29 4.23 -25.42
N LEU A 125 7.16 3.26 -25.68
CA LEU A 125 7.15 2.46 -26.92
C LEU A 125 6.36 1.16 -26.75
N ASP A 126 6.01 0.79 -25.52
CA ASP A 126 5.18 -0.37 -25.21
C ASP A 126 3.71 -0.04 -25.41
N TYR A 127 3.11 -0.64 -26.45
CA TYR A 127 1.70 -0.42 -26.77
C TYR A 127 0.76 -0.89 -25.64
N GLU A 128 1.15 -1.92 -24.87
CA GLU A 128 0.38 -2.39 -23.72
C GLU A 128 0.31 -1.34 -22.59
N SER A 129 1.17 -0.33 -22.59
CA SER A 129 1.12 0.78 -21.63
C SER A 129 -0.02 1.76 -21.88
N HIS A 130 -0.69 1.73 -23.04
CA HIS A 130 -1.68 2.74 -23.43
C HIS A 130 -3.13 2.35 -23.08
N GLY A 131 -3.34 1.14 -22.55
CA GLY A 131 -4.66 0.57 -22.28
C GLY A 131 -5.47 0.26 -23.55
N ASP A 132 -6.70 -0.23 -23.33
CA ASP A 132 -7.62 -0.64 -24.40
C ASP A 132 -8.58 0.49 -24.85
N GLY A 133 -8.35 1.73 -24.37
CA GLY A 133 -9.22 2.88 -24.60
C GLY A 133 -9.06 3.51 -25.99
N PHE A 134 -10.12 4.19 -26.46
CA PHE A 134 -10.11 4.97 -27.72
C PHE A 134 -9.11 6.15 -27.69
N VAL A 135 -8.79 6.64 -26.49
CA VAL A 135 -7.73 7.63 -26.24
C VAL A 135 -6.52 6.87 -25.69
N LEU A 136 -5.38 7.01 -26.35
CA LEU A 136 -4.10 6.45 -25.93
C LEU A 136 -3.61 7.19 -24.67
N ASP A 137 -4.13 6.83 -23.50
CA ASP A 137 -3.63 7.32 -22.22
C ASP A 137 -2.47 6.45 -21.76
N ILE A 138 -1.28 7.02 -21.77
CA ILE A 138 -0.08 6.30 -21.37
C ILE A 138 -0.15 5.97 -19.87
N TYR A 139 0.26 4.77 -19.51
CA TYR A 139 0.25 4.24 -18.15
C TYR A 139 -1.14 4.05 -17.55
N SER A 140 -2.19 3.91 -18.34
CA SER A 140 -3.60 3.79 -17.87
C SER A 140 -3.76 2.82 -16.69
N GLU A 141 -3.38 1.55 -16.85
CA GLU A 141 -3.43 0.52 -15.80
C GLU A 141 -2.63 0.90 -14.56
N ARG A 142 -1.46 1.54 -14.76
CA ARG A 142 -0.59 1.98 -13.66
C ARG A 142 -1.19 3.15 -12.90
N LYS A 143 -1.77 4.13 -13.59
CA LYS A 143 -2.48 5.24 -12.94
C LYS A 143 -3.65 4.72 -12.12
N GLU A 144 -4.44 3.80 -12.68
CA GLU A 144 -5.52 3.14 -11.93
C GLU A 144 -4.98 2.43 -10.68
N SER A 145 -3.90 1.67 -10.81
CA SER A 145 -3.30 0.96 -9.68
C SER A 145 -2.77 1.91 -8.59
N VAL A 146 -2.23 3.07 -8.97
CA VAL A 146 -1.85 4.13 -8.03
C VAL A 146 -3.08 4.61 -7.25
N ILE A 147 -4.19 4.88 -7.94
CA ILE A 147 -5.44 5.28 -7.29
C ILE A 147 -5.94 4.19 -6.33
N TRP A 148 -5.87 2.91 -6.70
CA TRP A 148 -6.25 1.81 -5.79
C TRP A 148 -5.38 1.74 -4.53
N VAL A 149 -4.08 1.96 -4.65
CA VAL A 149 -3.18 2.05 -3.48
C VAL A 149 -3.58 3.21 -2.58
N LEU A 150 -3.85 4.39 -3.13
CA LEU A 150 -4.27 5.57 -2.36
C LEU A 150 -5.64 5.36 -1.71
N LYS A 151 -6.58 4.69 -2.40
CA LYS A 151 -7.89 4.34 -1.85
C LYS A 151 -7.84 3.34 -0.69
N SER A 152 -6.76 2.57 -0.58
CA SER A 152 -6.55 1.65 0.54
C SER A 152 -6.10 2.34 1.83
N ILE A 153 -5.74 3.62 1.79
CA ILE A 153 -5.23 4.38 2.94
C ILE A 153 -6.39 4.77 3.88
N GLN A 154 -6.21 4.55 5.17
CA GLN A 154 -7.23 4.64 6.20
C GLN A 154 -7.23 5.97 6.97
N THR A 155 -6.07 6.59 7.21
CA THR A 155 -5.98 7.84 7.99
C THR A 155 -4.98 8.81 7.38
N VAL A 156 -5.09 10.09 7.77
CA VAL A 156 -4.09 11.13 7.42
C VAL A 156 -2.69 10.75 7.93
N SER A 157 -2.59 10.05 9.06
CA SER A 157 -1.32 9.56 9.60
C SER A 157 -0.72 8.46 8.74
N GLU A 158 -1.53 7.52 8.27
CA GLU A 158 -1.09 6.50 7.31
C GLU A 158 -0.61 7.14 6.01
N TRP A 159 -1.36 8.11 5.47
CA TRP A 159 -0.99 8.84 4.26
C TRP A 159 0.43 9.41 4.35
N ARG A 160 0.74 10.13 5.44
CA ARG A 160 2.09 10.70 5.66
C ARG A 160 3.16 9.60 5.67
N LYS A 161 2.89 8.49 6.34
CA LYS A 161 3.82 7.35 6.42
C LYS A 161 4.06 6.70 5.07
N VAL A 162 3.00 6.51 4.27
CA VAL A 162 3.08 5.97 2.90
C VAL A 162 3.90 6.90 2.02
N MET A 163 3.57 8.20 2.00
CA MET A 163 4.24 9.19 1.15
C MET A 163 5.74 9.31 1.48
N CYS A 164 6.08 9.32 2.76
CA CYS A 164 7.48 9.35 3.20
C CYS A 164 8.25 8.06 2.92
N ARG A 165 7.58 6.98 2.51
CA ARG A 165 8.20 5.68 2.24
C ARG A 165 8.09 5.27 0.78
N MET A 166 7.81 6.23 -0.10
CA MET A 166 7.88 6.04 -1.55
C MET A 166 9.34 5.91 -2.01
N THR A 167 9.98 4.82 -1.59
CA THR A 167 11.38 4.50 -1.86
C THR A 167 11.53 3.04 -2.28
N ARG A 168 12.72 2.70 -2.79
CA ARG A 168 13.07 1.35 -3.23
C ARG A 168 12.91 0.30 -2.13
N ASP A 169 13.10 0.65 -0.86
CA ASP A 169 13.10 -0.33 0.24
C ASP A 169 12.25 0.10 1.45
N GLY A 170 11.35 1.06 1.25
CA GLY A 170 10.40 1.52 2.27
C GLY A 170 11.04 2.35 3.39
N ARG A 171 12.32 2.75 3.26
CA ARG A 171 12.94 3.69 4.18
C ARG A 171 12.30 5.07 4.06
N VAL A 172 12.33 5.78 5.19
CA VAL A 172 11.82 7.14 5.32
C VAL A 172 12.69 8.11 4.50
N LEU A 173 12.05 8.86 3.61
CA LEU A 173 12.62 9.90 2.74
C LEU A 173 13.04 11.16 3.48
N ALA A 174 12.66 11.31 4.75
CA ALA A 174 13.00 12.47 5.56
C ALA A 174 14.53 12.59 5.67
N GLY A 175 15.11 13.42 4.80
CA GLY A 175 16.46 13.91 4.92
C GLY A 175 16.57 14.95 6.05
N LYS A 176 17.49 15.89 5.93
CA LYS A 176 17.66 16.97 6.92
C LYS A 176 16.42 17.90 7.02
N ASP A 177 15.62 17.97 5.96
CA ASP A 177 14.49 18.89 5.83
C ASP A 177 13.18 18.37 6.45
N GLY A 178 13.19 17.13 6.96
CA GLY A 178 12.11 16.54 7.76
C GLY A 178 10.98 15.89 6.95
N GLU A 179 10.10 15.20 7.67
CA GLU A 179 9.03 14.36 7.12
C GLU A 179 8.04 15.14 6.24
N ARG A 180 7.66 16.36 6.66
CA ARG A 180 6.67 17.17 5.94
C ARG A 180 7.11 17.50 4.50
N VAL A 181 8.41 17.78 4.30
CA VAL A 181 8.94 18.09 2.97
C VAL A 181 8.89 16.85 2.08
N ALA A 182 9.29 15.69 2.62
CA ALA A 182 9.22 14.42 1.90
C ALA A 182 7.79 14.05 1.48
N VAL A 183 6.77 14.29 2.34
CA VAL A 183 5.36 14.08 1.96
C VAL A 183 4.99 14.93 0.74
N VAL A 184 5.28 16.23 0.79
CA VAL A 184 4.93 17.17 -0.30
C VAL A 184 5.63 16.82 -1.60
N GLU A 185 6.89 16.38 -1.55
CA GLU A 185 7.62 15.95 -2.74
C GLU A 185 7.05 14.68 -3.35
N SER A 186 6.68 13.70 -2.52
CA SER A 186 6.01 12.47 -2.96
C SER A 186 4.64 12.75 -3.58
N GLU A 187 3.83 13.63 -2.98
CA GLU A 187 2.55 14.05 -3.54
C GLU A 187 2.71 14.73 -4.90
N ARG A 188 3.68 15.65 -5.04
CA ARG A 188 4.00 16.28 -6.33
C ARG A 188 4.52 15.29 -7.36
N HIS A 189 5.25 14.26 -6.93
CA HIS A 189 5.69 13.18 -7.80
C HIS A 189 4.51 12.39 -8.35
N LEU A 190 3.54 12.04 -7.49
CA LEU A 190 2.30 11.38 -7.91
C LEU A 190 1.46 12.26 -8.85
N GLU A 191 1.28 13.54 -8.54
CA GLU A 191 0.54 14.49 -9.39
C GLU A 191 1.15 14.55 -10.79
N ARG A 192 2.48 14.67 -10.89
CA ARG A 192 3.20 14.68 -12.17
C ARG A 192 3.01 13.38 -12.94
N PHE A 193 3.13 12.23 -12.29
CA PHE A 193 2.97 10.92 -12.92
C PHE A 193 1.55 10.72 -13.46
N LEU A 194 0.53 11.05 -12.66
CA LEU A 194 -0.88 10.93 -13.07
C LEU A 194 -1.23 11.85 -14.25
N GLN A 195 -0.55 12.99 -14.38
CA GLN A 195 -0.69 13.95 -15.48
C GLN A 195 -0.06 13.45 -16.80
N GLU A 196 0.86 12.48 -16.78
CA GLU A 196 1.56 12.07 -17.99
C GLU A 196 0.60 11.48 -19.03
N GLY A 197 0.44 12.12 -20.19
CA GLY A 197 -0.55 11.74 -21.18
C GLY A 197 -0.70 12.81 -22.26
N ILE A 198 -1.73 12.65 -23.10
CA ILE A 198 -1.96 13.52 -24.26
C ILE A 198 -2.61 14.86 -23.87
N SER A 199 -3.51 14.89 -22.87
CA SER A 199 -4.22 16.10 -22.43
C SER A 199 -3.67 16.65 -21.11
N ARG A 200 -2.45 17.17 -21.14
CA ARG A 200 -1.68 17.53 -19.94
C ARG A 200 -2.39 18.52 -19.01
N ASP A 201 -3.21 19.43 -19.51
CA ASP A 201 -3.86 20.45 -18.66
C ASP A 201 -5.13 19.92 -17.98
N ASP A 202 -6.03 19.26 -18.71
CA ASP A 202 -7.24 18.65 -18.13
C ASP A 202 -6.89 17.49 -17.20
N ASP A 203 -5.87 16.69 -17.56
CA ASP A 203 -5.42 15.56 -16.76
C ASP A 203 -4.71 16.05 -15.48
N MET A 204 -4.07 17.23 -15.51
CA MET A 204 -3.51 17.88 -14.31
C MET A 204 -4.60 18.25 -13.32
N TYR A 205 -5.66 18.92 -13.78
CA TYR A 205 -6.76 19.31 -12.88
C TYR A 205 -7.46 18.10 -12.29
N LYS A 206 -7.67 17.04 -13.09
CA LYS A 206 -8.26 15.78 -12.62
C LYS A 206 -7.36 15.07 -11.62
N ALA A 207 -6.09 14.85 -11.94
CA ALA A 207 -5.14 14.17 -11.05
C ALA A 207 -5.02 14.89 -9.70
N LYS A 208 -4.87 16.22 -9.74
CA LYS A 208 -4.80 17.03 -8.53
C LYS A 208 -6.11 16.97 -7.73
N ALA A 209 -7.26 17.11 -8.40
CA ALA A 209 -8.55 17.05 -7.73
C ALA A 209 -8.79 15.68 -7.09
N GLU A 210 -8.38 14.59 -7.75
CA GLU A 210 -8.51 13.23 -7.24
C GLU A 210 -7.63 12.99 -6.01
N LEU A 211 -6.35 13.38 -6.05
CA LEU A 211 -5.46 13.30 -4.88
C LEU A 211 -6.01 14.10 -3.70
N VAL A 212 -6.49 15.32 -3.95
CA VAL A 212 -7.10 16.18 -2.92
C VAL A 212 -8.37 15.55 -2.36
N ALA A 213 -9.24 15.01 -3.21
CA ALA A 213 -10.48 14.37 -2.79
C ALA A 213 -10.22 13.13 -1.93
N ILE A 214 -9.27 12.28 -2.31
CA ILE A 214 -8.86 11.13 -1.52
C ILE A 214 -8.33 11.59 -0.17
N TYR A 215 -7.39 12.54 -0.15
CA TYR A 215 -6.81 13.05 1.11
C TYR A 215 -7.86 13.66 2.05
N GLN A 216 -8.77 14.48 1.51
CA GLN A 216 -9.85 15.09 2.29
C GLN A 216 -10.87 14.07 2.82
N GLY A 217 -11.02 12.94 2.14
CA GLY A 217 -11.86 11.83 2.58
C GLY A 217 -11.25 10.99 3.70
N LEU A 218 -9.95 11.11 3.98
CA LEU A 218 -9.28 10.33 5.02
C LEU A 218 -9.73 10.73 6.41
N LYS A 219 -9.83 9.74 7.30
CA LYS A 219 -10.11 9.97 8.71
C LYS A 219 -8.95 10.72 9.38
N SER A 220 -9.28 11.76 10.13
CA SER A 220 -8.34 12.49 10.98
C SER A 220 -7.96 11.73 12.24
N GLU A 221 -8.86 10.86 12.72
CA GLU A 221 -8.70 10.03 13.90
C GLU A 221 -9.11 8.59 13.60
N ILE A 222 -8.64 7.65 14.41
CA ILE A 222 -8.97 6.24 14.26
C ILE A 222 -10.45 5.99 14.61
N ALA A 223 -11.15 5.28 13.73
CA ALA A 223 -12.47 4.71 13.99
C ALA A 223 -12.30 3.24 14.39
N TRP A 224 -12.17 2.99 15.70
CA TRP A 224 -11.96 1.66 16.24
C TRP A 224 -13.21 0.78 16.11
N GLY A 225 -13.02 -0.52 15.92
CA GLY A 225 -14.11 -1.49 15.99
C GLY A 225 -14.95 -1.71 14.75
N TYR A 226 -14.41 -1.31 13.62
CA TYR A 226 -14.90 -1.66 12.30
C TYR A 226 -13.82 -2.39 11.52
N ALA A 227 -14.23 -3.14 10.48
CA ALA A 227 -13.28 -3.67 9.51
C ALA A 227 -12.66 -2.51 8.72
N LEU A 228 -11.42 -2.68 8.24
CA LEU A 228 -10.84 -1.74 7.29
C LEU A 228 -11.54 -1.88 5.94
N ALA A 229 -11.70 -0.76 5.23
CA ALA A 229 -12.34 -0.71 3.93
C ALA A 229 -11.68 0.37 3.06
N MET A 230 -11.83 0.27 1.75
CA MET A 230 -11.34 1.30 0.84
C MET A 230 -12.06 2.63 1.13
N ASN A 231 -11.33 3.74 1.08
CA ASN A 231 -11.80 5.05 1.53
C ASN A 231 -12.88 5.68 0.63
N ASP A 232 -13.07 5.13 -0.57
CA ASP A 232 -14.14 5.50 -1.50
C ASP A 232 -15.46 4.76 -1.24
N THR A 233 -15.49 3.81 -0.30
CA THR A 233 -16.71 3.05 0.02
C THR A 233 -17.60 3.76 1.02
N ALA A 234 -18.92 3.60 0.86
CA ALA A 234 -19.90 4.09 1.84
C ALA A 234 -19.66 3.49 3.23
N TYR A 235 -19.20 2.24 3.32
CA TYR A 235 -18.87 1.60 4.60
C TYR A 235 -17.76 2.36 5.34
N TYR A 236 -16.71 2.78 4.64
CA TYR A 236 -15.63 3.56 5.24
C TYR A 236 -16.13 4.91 5.77
N GLN A 237 -16.94 5.61 4.97
CA GLN A 237 -17.45 6.95 5.27
C GLN A 237 -18.42 6.97 6.45
N LEU A 238 -19.30 5.96 6.55
CA LEU A 238 -20.28 5.85 7.65
C LEU A 238 -19.62 5.49 8.99
N ASN A 239 -18.50 4.77 8.95
CA ASN A 239 -17.78 4.31 10.15
C ASN A 239 -16.69 5.30 10.56
N SER A 240 -17.06 6.56 10.80
CA SER A 240 -16.12 7.66 11.09
C SER A 240 -15.77 7.84 12.57
N ALA A 241 -16.62 7.35 13.47
CA ALA A 241 -16.38 7.35 14.92
C ALA A 241 -16.00 5.94 15.40
N SER A 242 -15.42 5.83 16.59
CA SER A 242 -15.18 4.51 17.21
C SER A 242 -16.50 3.82 17.57
N ASN A 243 -16.58 2.52 17.32
CA ASN A 243 -17.72 1.69 17.68
C ASN A 243 -17.71 1.42 19.19
N PHE A 244 -18.60 2.08 19.94
CA PHE A 244 -18.72 1.85 21.38
C PHE A 244 -19.10 0.40 21.74
N TYR A 245 -19.71 -0.36 20.83
CA TYR A 245 -20.07 -1.76 21.05
C TYR A 245 -18.91 -2.74 20.77
N TYR A 246 -17.75 -2.22 20.38
CA TYR A 246 -16.51 -2.95 20.12
C TYR A 246 -15.39 -2.33 20.96
N PRO A 247 -14.90 -2.92 22.08
CA PRO A 247 -15.27 -4.14 22.76
C PRO A 247 -15.56 -3.91 24.26
N ASP A 248 -16.83 -4.04 24.64
CA ASP A 248 -17.22 -4.57 25.97
C ASP A 248 -17.16 -6.12 25.99
N ARG A 249 -16.73 -6.77 24.89
CA ARG A 249 -16.73 -8.23 24.72
C ARG A 249 -15.35 -8.87 24.57
N CYS A 250 -14.26 -8.09 24.69
CA CYS A 250 -12.88 -8.61 24.69
C CYS A 250 -12.20 -8.49 26.06
N SER A 251 -12.96 -8.62 27.15
CA SER A 251 -12.39 -9.01 28.44
C SER A 251 -11.95 -10.47 28.36
N PHE A 252 -10.72 -10.72 27.93
CA PHE A 252 -10.08 -12.02 28.15
C PHE A 252 -9.66 -12.12 29.61
N GLY A 253 -10.61 -12.56 30.43
CA GLY A 253 -10.44 -12.94 31.83
C GLY A 253 -11.55 -13.92 32.20
N PRO A 254 -11.39 -14.75 33.25
CA PRO A 254 -12.50 -15.56 33.71
C PRO A 254 -13.68 -14.62 33.99
N CYS A 255 -14.85 -14.99 33.47
CA CYS A 255 -16.10 -14.30 33.75
C CYS A 255 -16.22 -14.22 35.27
N LYS A 256 -15.95 -13.06 35.87
CA LYS A 256 -16.35 -12.84 37.25
C LYS A 256 -17.86 -12.73 37.17
N ASP A 257 -18.53 -13.77 37.67
CA ASP A 257 -19.96 -13.73 37.91
C ASP A 257 -20.28 -12.39 38.55
N GLN A 258 -21.12 -11.61 37.87
CA GLN A 258 -21.76 -10.46 38.48
C GLN A 258 -22.64 -11.03 39.60
N LEU A 259 -22.06 -11.18 40.79
CA LEU A 259 -22.81 -11.27 42.02
C LEU A 259 -23.51 -9.92 42.17
N VAL A 260 -24.79 -9.96 41.84
CA VAL A 260 -25.73 -8.88 42.15
C VAL A 260 -25.86 -8.87 43.67
N ASP A 261 -25.12 -7.98 44.33
CA ASP A 261 -25.42 -7.62 45.71
C ASP A 261 -26.67 -6.73 45.68
N TYR A 262 -27.83 -7.37 45.85
CA TYR A 262 -29.02 -6.68 46.32
C TYR A 262 -28.85 -6.41 47.82
N VAL A 263 -28.73 -5.14 48.18
CA VAL A 263 -29.00 -4.64 49.55
C VAL A 263 -30.49 -4.34 49.66
#